data_AF-A0A372LYC4-F1
#
_entry.id   AF-A0A372LYC4-F1
#
_cell.length_a   1.000
_cell.length_b   1.000
_cell.length_c   1.000
_cell.angle_alpha   90.00
_cell.angle_beta   90.00
_cell.angle_gamma   90.00
#
_symmetry.space_group_name_H-M   'P 1'
#
loop_
_entity.id
_entity.type
_entity.pdbx_description
1 polymer ?
#
loop_
_entity_poly.entity_id
_entity_poly.type
_entity_poly.pdbx_seq_one_letter_code
_entity_poly.pdbx_strand_id
1 'polypeptide(L)'
;MAAVVRNNSPAAIAERLRAAQEQGSDGAEQPEAAAGTVVQARRERHHAVQAGDIPEPVDVDEADAHGPLTAREHVELQRIHAARDNGTQADWMRDKALEAAVRRRLYRGEDGTRTVEEYLDEEWAGISLSEADRRMREWRMKRAVAQIWARPVADSHARAMLGVGLAKGWDQAAEDYAELRRFASTHQQRVTAQVVEDFAGRLLDDRMVSGAAATAALHEDTERRAITRGAPKDRPAVPSLTGADEVIDRESAAPAPSQPGDAGAVLAVGEPDEADVLRRYVADSRRAAAHMGIGLEELGALLQDAEVQMLLIRLHQERS
;
A
#
# COMPACT_ATOMS: atom_id res chain seq x y z
N MET A 1 -17.54 -66.29 0.08
CA MET A 1 -18.11 -64.94 -0.04
C MET A 1 -17.20 -64.13 -0.96
N ALA A 2 -17.49 -64.09 -2.26
CA ALA A 2 -16.68 -63.41 -3.26
C ALA A 2 -17.20 -61.98 -3.46
N ALA A 3 -16.32 -60.99 -3.31
CA ALA A 3 -16.63 -59.58 -3.52
C ALA A 3 -16.60 -59.23 -5.02
N VAL A 4 -17.72 -58.70 -5.52
CA VAL A 4 -17.88 -58.21 -6.89
C VAL A 4 -17.19 -56.85 -7.00
N VAL A 5 -16.02 -56.82 -7.62
CA VAL A 5 -15.34 -55.58 -8.04
C VAL A 5 -16.04 -55.07 -9.30
N ARG A 6 -16.76 -53.94 -9.19
CA ARG A 6 -17.35 -53.26 -10.35
C ARG A 6 -16.29 -52.38 -11.00
N ASN A 7 -15.79 -52.80 -12.15
CA ASN A 7 -14.90 -52.01 -13.00
C ASN A 7 -15.69 -50.85 -13.63
N ASN A 8 -15.36 -49.62 -13.25
CA ASN A 8 -15.80 -48.40 -13.94
C ASN A 8 -14.94 -48.20 -15.18
N SER A 9 -15.36 -48.76 -16.32
CA SER A 9 -14.73 -48.43 -17.59
C SER A 9 -15.12 -47.00 -18.03
N PRO A 10 -14.23 -46.26 -18.71
CA PRO A 10 -14.55 -44.94 -19.27
C PRO A 10 -15.79 -44.94 -20.18
N ALA A 11 -16.10 -46.06 -20.82
CA ALA A 11 -17.29 -46.23 -21.66
C ALA A 11 -18.59 -46.20 -20.84
N ALA A 12 -18.60 -46.77 -19.63
CA ALA A 12 -19.77 -46.75 -18.75
C ALA A 12 -20.06 -45.36 -18.14
N ILE A 13 -19.04 -44.50 -18.07
CA ILE A 13 -19.17 -43.11 -17.61
C ILE A 13 -19.75 -42.23 -18.73
N ALA A 14 -19.30 -42.43 -19.98
CA ALA A 14 -19.81 -41.70 -21.14
C ALA A 14 -21.29 -41.99 -21.43
N GLU A 15 -21.73 -43.23 -21.21
CA GLU A 15 -23.13 -43.64 -21.41
C GLU A 15 -24.06 -43.03 -20.34
N ARG A 16 -23.58 -42.89 -19.10
CA ARG A 16 -24.32 -42.19 -18.02
C ARG A 16 -24.45 -40.69 -18.26
N LEU A 17 -23.44 -40.05 -18.85
CA LEU A 17 -23.49 -38.63 -19.18
C LEU A 17 -24.46 -38.33 -20.34
N ARG A 18 -24.58 -39.22 -21.34
CA ARG A 18 -25.63 -39.12 -22.37
C ARG A 18 -27.03 -39.27 -21.80
N ALA A 19 -27.25 -40.26 -20.94
CA ALA A 19 -28.56 -40.49 -20.32
C ALA A 19 -29.02 -39.31 -19.43
N ALA A 20 -28.08 -38.59 -18.80
CA ALA A 20 -28.39 -37.38 -18.04
C ALA A 20 -28.69 -36.15 -18.91
N GLN A 21 -28.13 -36.10 -20.13
CA GLN A 21 -28.36 -35.00 -21.07
C GLN A 21 -29.72 -35.08 -21.78
N GLU A 22 -30.27 -36.29 -21.93
CA GLU A 22 -31.56 -36.53 -22.59
C GLU A 22 -32.77 -36.36 -21.64
N GLN A 23 -32.55 -36.19 -20.34
CA GLN A 23 -33.63 -35.99 -19.34
C GLN A 23 -33.88 -34.51 -18.96
N GLY A 24 -33.17 -33.56 -19.56
CA GLY A 24 -33.21 -32.14 -19.17
C GLY A 24 -34.07 -31.20 -20.02
N SER A 25 -34.90 -31.71 -20.94
CA SER A 25 -35.66 -30.88 -21.88
C SER A 25 -37.14 -31.25 -21.92
N ASP A 26 -37.90 -30.82 -20.90
CA ASP A 26 -39.32 -30.51 -21.06
C ASP A 26 -39.84 -29.71 -19.83
N GLY A 27 -40.44 -28.54 -20.07
CA GLY A 27 -41.15 -27.77 -19.04
C GLY A 27 -40.76 -26.30 -18.98
N ALA A 28 -41.36 -25.49 -19.84
CA ALA A 28 -41.37 -24.04 -19.75
C ALA A 28 -42.39 -23.55 -18.70
N GLU A 29 -42.02 -22.57 -17.88
CA GLU A 29 -42.97 -21.61 -17.29
C GLU A 29 -42.22 -20.31 -16.92
N GLN A 30 -42.67 -19.20 -17.50
CA GLN A 30 -42.28 -17.83 -17.12
C GLN A 30 -42.86 -17.48 -15.75
N PRO A 31 -42.20 -16.59 -15.00
CA PRO A 31 -42.91 -15.36 -14.66
C PRO A 31 -42.08 -14.09 -14.91
N GLU A 32 -42.68 -13.15 -15.64
CA GLU A 32 -42.43 -11.72 -15.50
C GLU A 32 -42.69 -11.30 -14.04
N ALA A 33 -41.68 -10.73 -13.38
CA ALA A 33 -41.78 -9.64 -12.38
C ALA A 33 -40.56 -9.60 -11.45
N ALA A 34 -39.41 -9.10 -11.93
CA ALA A 34 -38.33 -8.59 -11.04
C ALA A 34 -37.28 -7.70 -11.76
N ALA A 35 -37.60 -7.11 -12.92
CA ALA A 35 -36.64 -6.29 -13.68
C ALA A 35 -36.38 -4.89 -13.08
N GLY A 36 -36.89 -4.60 -11.87
CA GLY A 36 -36.78 -3.28 -11.22
C GLY A 36 -35.63 -3.12 -10.22
N THR A 37 -35.06 -4.21 -9.69
CA THR A 37 -34.19 -4.11 -8.49
C THR A 37 -32.75 -4.56 -8.72
N VAL A 38 -32.47 -5.28 -9.83
CA VAL A 38 -31.10 -5.76 -10.16
C VAL A 38 -30.27 -4.69 -10.90
N VAL A 39 -30.88 -3.60 -11.38
CA VAL A 39 -30.18 -2.50 -12.07
C VAL A 39 -29.58 -1.47 -11.09
N GLN A 40 -30.06 -1.41 -9.83
CA GLN A 40 -29.54 -0.47 -8.83
C GLN A 40 -28.33 -1.01 -8.03
N ALA A 41 -28.13 -2.33 -7.96
CA ALA A 41 -26.99 -2.93 -7.25
C ALA A 41 -25.69 -3.03 -8.10
N ARG A 42 -25.68 -2.51 -9.34
CA ARG A 42 -24.54 -2.61 -10.29
C ARG A 42 -23.82 -1.27 -10.55
N ARG A 43 -24.01 -0.23 -9.74
CA ARG A 43 -23.32 1.05 -9.92
C ARG A 43 -23.00 1.79 -8.61
N GLU A 44 -22.35 1.11 -7.67
CA GLU A 44 -21.25 1.80 -6.97
C GLU A 44 -20.03 1.72 -7.89
N ARG A 45 -20.11 2.44 -9.02
CA ARG A 45 -18.88 2.78 -9.73
C ARG A 45 -18.15 3.68 -8.75
N HIS A 46 -16.94 3.31 -8.35
CA HIS A 46 -15.97 4.30 -7.87
C HIS A 46 -15.92 5.36 -8.96
N HIS A 47 -16.70 6.43 -8.79
CA HIS A 47 -16.72 7.52 -9.73
C HIS A 47 -15.33 8.12 -9.65
N ALA A 48 -14.58 8.07 -10.75
CA ALA A 48 -13.32 8.79 -10.83
C ALA A 48 -13.61 10.24 -10.48
N VAL A 49 -12.92 10.76 -9.46
CA VAL A 49 -13.02 12.15 -9.02
C VAL A 49 -12.69 13.02 -10.23
N GLN A 50 -13.63 13.88 -10.61
CA GLN A 50 -13.45 14.81 -11.70
C GLN A 50 -12.68 16.04 -11.22
N ALA A 51 -12.04 16.77 -12.14
CA ALA A 51 -11.32 17.99 -11.78
C ALA A 51 -12.23 18.99 -11.03
N GLY A 52 -13.48 19.13 -11.46
CA GLY A 52 -14.46 20.02 -10.80
C GLY A 52 -14.95 19.57 -9.42
N ASP A 53 -14.61 18.35 -8.98
CA ASP A 53 -14.90 17.89 -7.62
C ASP A 53 -13.84 18.37 -6.61
N ILE A 54 -12.65 18.75 -7.10
CA ILE A 54 -11.54 19.26 -6.29
C ILE A 54 -11.78 20.75 -6.06
N PRO A 55 -11.73 21.25 -4.82
CA PRO A 55 -11.83 22.68 -4.56
C PRO A 55 -10.68 23.41 -5.26
N GLU A 56 -10.97 24.58 -5.83
CA GLU A 56 -9.93 25.45 -6.40
C GLU A 56 -8.95 25.88 -5.31
N PRO A 57 -7.63 25.94 -5.60
CA PRO A 57 -6.65 26.40 -4.64
C PRO A 57 -6.88 27.88 -4.35
N VAL A 58 -7.17 28.18 -3.08
CA VAL A 58 -7.33 29.54 -2.57
C VAL A 58 -6.27 29.76 -1.50
N ASP A 59 -5.51 30.85 -1.61
CA ASP A 59 -4.59 31.26 -0.58
C ASP A 59 -5.39 31.77 0.63
N VAL A 60 -5.17 31.14 1.79
CA VAL A 60 -5.74 31.57 3.07
C VAL A 60 -4.61 32.16 3.89
N ASP A 61 -4.82 33.34 4.46
CA ASP A 61 -3.83 33.97 5.34
C ASP A 61 -3.57 33.07 6.56
N GLU A 62 -2.30 32.89 6.92
CA GLU A 62 -1.90 32.01 8.05
C GLU A 62 -2.59 32.38 9.37
N ALA A 63 -2.91 33.67 9.55
CA ALA A 63 -3.63 34.18 10.71
C ALA A 63 -5.10 33.72 10.79
N ASP A 64 -5.71 33.39 9.65
CA ASP A 64 -7.08 32.89 9.54
C ASP A 64 -7.13 31.35 9.55
N ALA A 65 -6.01 30.69 9.26
CA ALA A 65 -5.85 29.23 9.28
C ALA A 65 -5.54 28.69 10.70
N HIS A 66 -6.38 29.05 11.67
CA HIS A 66 -6.22 28.62 13.06
C HIS A 66 -7.47 27.88 13.58
N GLY A 67 -7.23 26.81 14.34
CA GLY A 67 -8.29 25.98 14.94
C GLY A 67 -8.59 24.69 14.18
N PRO A 68 -9.55 23.89 14.66
CA PRO A 68 -9.94 22.64 14.00
C PRO A 68 -10.70 22.92 12.71
N LEU A 69 -10.53 22.04 11.71
CA LEU A 69 -11.24 22.12 10.45
C LEU A 69 -12.77 22.11 10.68
N THR A 70 -13.47 23.01 10.00
CA THR A 70 -14.93 23.03 9.90
C THR A 70 -15.45 21.78 9.20
N ALA A 71 -16.76 21.50 9.33
CA ALA A 71 -17.39 20.38 8.65
C ALA A 71 -17.26 20.47 7.11
N ARG A 72 -17.26 21.70 6.57
CA ARG A 72 -17.05 21.94 5.13
C ARG A 72 -15.62 21.60 4.71
N GLU A 73 -14.62 22.09 5.44
CA GLU A 73 -13.21 21.82 5.16
C GLU A 73 -12.88 20.34 5.28
N HIS A 74 -13.54 19.60 6.19
CA HIS A 74 -13.41 18.15 6.25
C HIS A 74 -13.89 17.46 4.96
N VAL A 75 -15.03 17.90 4.40
CA VAL A 75 -15.55 17.35 3.13
C VAL A 75 -14.61 17.70 1.98
N GLU A 76 -14.10 18.93 1.93
CA GLU A 76 -13.13 19.37 0.93
C GLU A 76 -11.82 18.58 1.02
N LEU A 77 -11.29 18.37 2.23
CA LEU A 77 -10.12 17.54 2.48
C LEU A 77 -10.33 16.08 2.04
N GLN A 78 -11.50 15.50 2.29
CA GLN A 78 -11.84 14.16 1.83
C GLN A 78 -11.84 14.06 0.29
N ARG A 79 -12.36 15.08 -0.41
CA ARG A 79 -12.32 15.13 -1.88
C ARG A 79 -10.90 15.24 -2.41
N ILE A 80 -10.05 16.04 -1.75
CA ILE A 80 -8.62 16.14 -2.08
C ILE A 80 -7.92 14.78 -1.90
N HIS A 81 -8.17 14.07 -0.80
CA HIS A 81 -7.62 12.73 -0.58
C HIS A 81 -8.09 11.74 -1.66
N ALA A 82 -9.38 11.75 -1.99
CA ALA A 82 -9.93 10.89 -3.04
C ALA A 82 -9.32 11.20 -4.42
N ALA A 83 -9.07 12.48 -4.74
CA ALA A 83 -8.38 12.88 -5.97
C ALA A 83 -6.94 12.35 -6.03
N ARG A 84 -6.20 12.47 -4.92
CA ARG A 84 -4.84 11.94 -4.79
C ARG A 84 -4.80 10.42 -4.97
N ASP A 85 -5.73 9.70 -4.35
CA ASP A 85 -5.80 8.24 -4.44
C ASP A 85 -6.15 7.79 -5.86
N ASN A 86 -7.07 8.50 -6.53
CA ASN A 86 -7.37 8.27 -7.95
C ASN A 86 -6.16 8.53 -8.85
N GLY A 87 -5.38 9.59 -8.60
CA GLY A 87 -4.14 9.85 -9.34
C GLY A 87 -3.13 8.70 -9.16
N THR A 88 -2.94 8.24 -7.93
CA THR A 88 -2.04 7.12 -7.61
C THR A 88 -2.50 5.82 -8.30
N GLN A 89 -3.81 5.56 -8.30
CA GLN A 89 -4.39 4.40 -8.97
C GLN A 89 -4.26 4.51 -10.50
N ALA A 90 -4.45 5.69 -11.08
CA ALA A 90 -4.27 5.93 -12.51
C ALA A 90 -2.81 5.71 -12.92
N ASP A 91 -1.84 6.19 -12.13
CA ASP A 91 -0.42 5.93 -12.35
C ASP A 91 -0.08 4.44 -12.29
N TRP A 92 -0.63 3.72 -11.31
CA TRP A 92 -0.49 2.27 -11.24
C TRP A 92 -1.04 1.56 -12.47
N MET A 93 -2.24 1.93 -12.92
CA MET A 93 -2.88 1.35 -14.11
C MET A 93 -2.09 1.68 -15.37
N ARG A 94 -1.57 2.90 -15.47
CA ARG A 94 -0.70 3.36 -16.55
C ARG A 94 0.57 2.51 -16.61
N ASP A 95 1.33 2.39 -15.53
CA ASP A 95 2.56 1.59 -15.56
C ASP A 95 2.29 0.09 -15.84
N LYS A 96 1.18 -0.45 -15.31
CA LYS A 96 0.73 -1.83 -15.62
C LYS A 96 0.42 -2.00 -17.11
N ALA A 97 -0.27 -1.03 -17.71
CA ALA A 97 -0.65 -1.08 -19.11
C ALA A 97 0.59 -1.05 -20.00
N LEU A 98 1.58 -0.21 -19.67
CA LEU A 98 2.85 -0.14 -20.38
C LEU A 98 3.58 -1.49 -20.37
N GLU A 99 3.78 -2.07 -19.18
CA GLU A 99 4.41 -3.39 -19.03
C GLU A 99 3.64 -4.47 -19.81
N ALA A 100 2.31 -4.46 -19.74
CA ALA A 100 1.48 -5.44 -20.46
C ALA A 100 1.62 -5.29 -21.98
N ALA A 101 1.57 -4.06 -22.50
CA ALA A 101 1.69 -3.75 -23.92
C ALA A 101 3.05 -4.18 -24.47
N VAL A 102 4.14 -3.81 -23.78
CA VAL A 102 5.50 -4.15 -24.20
C VAL A 102 5.77 -5.64 -24.10
N ARG A 103 5.48 -6.26 -22.95
CA ARG A 103 5.79 -7.69 -22.70
C ARG A 103 5.00 -8.63 -23.60
N ARG A 104 3.73 -8.31 -23.90
CA ARG A 104 2.90 -9.08 -24.83
C ARG A 104 3.08 -8.67 -26.29
N ARG A 105 3.95 -7.69 -26.54
CA ARG A 105 4.21 -7.11 -27.87
C ARG A 105 2.92 -6.65 -28.58
N LEU A 106 2.02 -6.02 -27.83
CA LEU A 106 0.78 -5.43 -28.34
C LEU A 106 1.02 -4.06 -29.00
N TYR A 107 2.20 -3.47 -28.79
CA TYR A 107 2.63 -2.23 -29.43
C TYR A 107 2.69 -2.32 -30.96
N ARG A 108 2.73 -3.53 -31.54
CA ARG A 108 2.93 -3.75 -32.98
C ARG A 108 1.74 -3.33 -33.86
N GLY A 109 0.58 -3.02 -33.28
CA GLY A 109 -0.62 -2.66 -34.03
C GLY A 109 -1.23 -3.83 -34.82
N GLU A 110 -2.22 -3.52 -35.66
CA GLU A 110 -2.94 -4.49 -36.49
C GLU A 110 -2.09 -5.06 -37.63
N ASP A 111 -1.22 -4.23 -38.20
CA ASP A 111 -0.31 -4.58 -39.29
C ASP A 111 0.98 -5.28 -38.82
N GLY A 112 1.25 -5.22 -37.50
CA GLY A 112 2.35 -5.94 -36.86
C GLY A 112 3.71 -5.28 -37.02
N THR A 113 3.80 -4.08 -37.61
CA THR A 113 5.06 -3.46 -38.02
C THR A 113 5.59 -2.43 -37.03
N ARG A 114 4.70 -1.85 -36.21
CA ARG A 114 5.05 -0.77 -35.29
C ARG A 114 6.10 -1.21 -34.26
N THR A 115 7.11 -0.36 -34.10
CA THR A 115 8.19 -0.52 -33.10
C THR A 115 7.73 -0.08 -31.72
N VAL A 116 8.53 -0.36 -30.68
CA VAL A 116 8.21 0.11 -29.32
C VAL A 116 8.32 1.64 -29.28
N GLU A 117 9.33 2.20 -29.92
CA GLU A 117 9.62 3.62 -29.97
C GLU A 117 8.46 4.40 -30.61
N GLU A 118 7.99 3.98 -31.78
CA GLU A 118 6.80 4.60 -32.43
C GLU A 118 5.56 4.52 -31.53
N TYR A 119 5.36 3.40 -30.84
CA TYR A 119 4.26 3.25 -29.89
C TYR A 119 4.37 4.21 -28.70
N LEU A 120 5.57 4.42 -28.16
CA LEU A 120 5.80 5.35 -27.06
C LEU A 120 5.62 6.81 -27.50
N ASP A 121 6.06 7.14 -28.71
CA ASP A 121 5.89 8.47 -29.28
C ASP A 121 4.41 8.81 -29.52
N GLU A 122 3.65 7.89 -30.11
CA GLU A 122 2.24 8.11 -30.45
C GLU A 122 1.30 8.03 -29.25
N GLU A 123 1.44 7.00 -28.39
CA GLU A 123 0.43 6.66 -27.37
C GLU A 123 0.83 7.08 -25.95
N TRP A 124 2.11 7.40 -25.73
CA TRP A 124 2.66 7.70 -24.39
C TRP A 124 3.30 9.09 -24.30
N ALA A 125 2.90 10.00 -25.18
CA ALA A 125 3.37 11.38 -25.20
C ALA A 125 4.90 11.51 -25.34
N GLY A 126 5.55 10.62 -26.11
CA GLY A 126 6.98 10.74 -26.40
C GLY A 126 7.90 10.38 -25.24
N ILE A 127 7.48 9.50 -24.32
CA ILE A 127 8.42 9.03 -23.29
C ILE A 127 9.55 8.23 -23.93
N SER A 128 10.78 8.49 -23.51
CA SER A 128 11.94 7.73 -24.00
C SER A 128 11.84 6.25 -23.63
N LEU A 129 12.47 5.38 -24.43
CA LEU A 129 12.57 3.95 -24.12
C LEU A 129 13.18 3.68 -22.73
N SER A 130 14.16 4.50 -22.33
CA SER A 130 14.80 4.39 -21.00
C SER A 130 13.83 4.71 -19.87
N GLU A 131 12.95 5.70 -20.06
CA GLU A 131 11.91 6.05 -19.11
C GLU A 131 10.84 4.96 -19.04
N ALA A 132 10.42 4.45 -20.20
CA ALA A 132 9.47 3.33 -20.26
C ALA A 132 10.00 2.09 -19.54
N ASP A 133 11.26 1.71 -19.78
CA ASP A 133 11.92 0.60 -19.10
C ASP A 133 12.00 0.82 -17.58
N ARG A 134 12.37 2.03 -17.14
CA ARG A 134 12.37 2.38 -15.71
C ARG A 134 10.97 2.22 -15.09
N ARG A 135 9.92 2.76 -15.71
CA ARG A 135 8.54 2.67 -15.22
C ARG A 135 8.05 1.23 -15.13
N MET A 136 8.34 0.42 -16.15
CA MET A 136 8.02 -1.01 -16.15
C MET A 136 8.70 -1.76 -14.99
N ARG A 137 9.98 -1.48 -14.72
CA ARG A 137 10.71 -2.06 -13.59
C ARG A 137 10.18 -1.58 -12.25
N GLU A 138 9.92 -0.28 -12.11
CA GLU A 138 9.28 0.29 -10.90
C GLU A 138 7.93 -0.37 -10.64
N TRP A 139 7.09 -0.58 -11.67
CA TRP A 139 5.83 -1.29 -11.51
C TRP A 139 6.00 -2.72 -11.02
N ARG A 140 6.96 -3.48 -11.55
CA ARG A 140 7.23 -4.85 -11.08
C ARG A 140 7.59 -4.86 -9.59
N MET A 141 8.45 -3.94 -9.16
CA MET A 141 8.80 -3.79 -7.74
C MET A 141 7.58 -3.41 -6.89
N LYS A 142 6.83 -2.38 -7.30
CA LYS A 142 5.63 -1.93 -6.59
C LYS A 142 4.58 -3.05 -6.49
N ARG A 143 4.41 -3.84 -7.55
CA ARG A 143 3.53 -5.03 -7.58
C ARG A 143 3.97 -6.10 -6.59
N ALA A 144 5.24 -6.48 -6.60
CA ALA A 144 5.76 -7.49 -5.68
C ALA A 144 5.59 -7.05 -4.22
N VAL A 145 5.91 -5.79 -3.90
CA VAL A 145 5.70 -5.24 -2.55
C VAL A 145 4.21 -5.21 -2.18
N ALA A 146 3.32 -4.81 -3.08
CA ALA A 146 1.89 -4.77 -2.80
C ALA A 146 1.30 -6.16 -2.48
N GLN A 147 1.85 -7.23 -3.07
CA GLN A 147 1.43 -8.61 -2.79
C GLN A 147 1.82 -9.08 -1.38
N ILE A 148 2.93 -8.60 -0.83
CA ILE A 148 3.46 -9.03 0.48
C ILE A 148 3.05 -8.08 1.60
N TRP A 149 3.03 -6.78 1.33
CA TRP A 149 2.94 -5.72 2.34
C TRP A 149 1.62 -4.93 2.30
N ALA A 150 0.71 -5.22 1.35
CA ALA A 150 -0.62 -4.64 1.17
C ALA A 150 -0.72 -3.09 1.19
N ARG A 151 0.41 -2.39 1.27
CA ARG A 151 0.51 -0.93 1.30
C ARG A 151 1.29 -0.45 0.08
N PRO A 152 0.88 0.68 -0.52
CA PRO A 152 1.61 1.25 -1.65
C PRO A 152 3.02 1.65 -1.21
N VAL A 153 3.98 1.39 -2.09
CA VAL A 153 5.37 1.82 -1.90
C VAL A 153 5.60 3.15 -2.60
N ALA A 154 6.35 4.05 -1.97
CA ALA A 154 6.71 5.32 -2.59
C ALA A 154 7.62 5.08 -3.80
N ASP A 155 7.50 5.92 -4.83
CA ASP A 155 8.30 5.81 -6.06
C ASP A 155 9.80 5.85 -5.81
N SER A 156 10.25 6.72 -4.89
CA SER A 156 11.66 6.80 -4.49
C SER A 156 12.18 5.51 -3.88
N HIS A 157 11.36 4.81 -3.09
CA HIS A 157 11.73 3.52 -2.49
C HIS A 157 11.75 2.41 -3.53
N ALA A 158 10.74 2.35 -4.42
CA ALA A 158 10.72 1.41 -5.53
C ALA A 158 11.97 1.59 -6.42
N ARG A 159 12.35 2.85 -6.69
CA ARG A 159 13.53 3.19 -7.48
C ARG A 159 14.83 2.73 -6.85
N ALA A 160 15.00 2.96 -5.55
CA ALA A 160 16.17 2.50 -4.80
C ALA A 160 16.33 0.97 -4.83
N MET A 161 15.23 0.22 -4.85
CA MET A 161 15.24 -1.25 -4.87
C MET A 161 15.36 -1.88 -6.27
N LEU A 162 15.38 -1.10 -7.36
CA LEU A 162 15.42 -1.67 -8.71
C LEU A 162 16.65 -2.54 -8.95
N GLY A 163 17.82 -2.13 -8.47
CA GLY A 163 19.05 -2.91 -8.60
C GLY A 163 18.93 -4.27 -7.93
N VAL A 164 18.35 -4.31 -6.72
CA VAL A 164 18.11 -5.56 -5.98
C VAL A 164 17.14 -6.46 -6.74
N GLY A 165 16.05 -5.90 -7.27
CA GLY A 165 15.08 -6.67 -8.06
C GLY A 165 15.65 -7.27 -9.34
N LEU A 166 16.60 -6.60 -9.98
CA LEU A 166 17.32 -7.12 -11.15
C LEU A 166 18.33 -8.22 -10.79
N ALA A 167 19.01 -8.08 -9.65
CA ALA A 167 20.05 -9.02 -9.21
C ALA A 167 19.48 -10.29 -8.56
N LYS A 168 18.45 -10.15 -7.71
CA LYS A 168 17.90 -11.23 -6.86
C LYS A 168 16.49 -11.66 -7.25
N GLY A 169 15.83 -10.93 -8.15
CA GLY A 169 14.43 -11.13 -8.48
C GLY A 169 13.48 -10.24 -7.67
N TRP A 170 12.32 -9.94 -8.25
CA TRP A 170 11.36 -8.99 -7.68
C TRP A 170 10.70 -9.47 -6.39
N ASP A 171 10.45 -10.78 -6.26
CA ASP A 171 9.82 -11.36 -5.08
C ASP A 171 10.74 -11.24 -3.86
N GLN A 172 12.01 -11.65 -4.00
CA GLN A 172 13.01 -11.51 -2.93
C GLN A 172 13.25 -10.04 -2.55
N ALA A 173 13.35 -9.14 -3.52
CA ALA A 173 13.51 -7.71 -3.25
C ALA A 173 12.32 -7.14 -2.47
N ALA A 174 11.10 -7.62 -2.74
CA ALA A 174 9.90 -7.20 -2.03
C ALA A 174 9.83 -7.78 -0.60
N GLU A 175 10.27 -9.01 -0.39
CA GLU A 175 10.44 -9.62 0.94
C GLU A 175 11.44 -8.83 1.78
N ASP A 176 12.64 -8.56 1.24
CA ASP A 176 13.70 -7.79 1.90
C ASP A 176 13.19 -6.39 2.27
N TYR A 177 12.46 -5.73 1.37
CA TYR A 177 11.86 -4.42 1.64
C TYR A 177 10.78 -4.49 2.73
N ALA A 178 9.92 -5.51 2.71
CA ALA A 178 8.89 -5.69 3.73
C ALA A 178 9.53 -5.95 5.11
N GLU A 179 10.63 -6.71 5.17
CA GLU A 179 11.41 -6.93 6.39
C GLU A 179 11.95 -5.61 6.97
N LEU A 180 12.59 -4.78 6.14
CA LEU A 180 13.04 -3.44 6.55
C LEU A 180 11.89 -2.61 7.14
N ARG A 181 10.71 -2.66 6.50
CA ARG A 181 9.52 -1.93 6.96
C ARG A 181 8.98 -2.44 8.29
N ARG A 182 8.94 -3.77 8.50
CA ARG A 182 8.54 -4.37 9.79
C ARG A 182 9.51 -3.97 10.88
N PHE A 183 10.81 -4.11 10.63
CA PHE A 183 11.86 -3.73 11.58
C PHE A 183 11.75 -2.27 12.00
N ALA A 184 11.64 -1.36 11.03
CA ALA A 184 11.48 0.07 11.30
C ALA A 184 10.20 0.37 12.08
N SER A 185 9.10 -0.34 11.81
CA SER A 185 7.86 -0.20 12.58
C SER A 185 8.05 -0.64 14.04
N THR A 186 8.70 -1.78 14.29
CA THR A 186 9.00 -2.27 15.65
C THR A 186 9.86 -1.29 16.45
N HIS A 187 10.78 -0.59 15.79
CA HIS A 187 11.68 0.36 16.44
C HIS A 187 11.18 1.82 16.35
N GLN A 188 9.95 2.04 15.89
CA GLN A 188 9.34 3.37 15.69
C GLN A 188 10.22 4.32 14.84
N GLN A 189 10.96 3.76 13.89
CA GLN A 189 11.85 4.49 12.99
C GLN A 189 11.16 4.79 11.65
N ARG A 190 11.41 5.99 11.11
CA ARG A 190 10.94 6.36 9.78
C ARG A 190 11.88 5.80 8.71
N VAL A 191 11.34 5.01 7.79
CA VAL A 191 12.07 4.60 6.58
C VAL A 191 12.03 5.73 5.55
N THR A 192 13.17 6.39 5.36
CA THR A 192 13.38 7.43 4.33
C THR A 192 13.97 6.81 3.06
N ALA A 193 13.92 7.55 1.95
CA ALA A 193 14.52 7.09 0.69
C ALA A 193 16.02 6.78 0.84
N GLN A 194 16.76 7.58 1.61
CA GLN A 194 18.18 7.33 1.88
C GLN A 194 18.40 6.00 2.63
N VAL A 195 17.55 5.68 3.60
CA VAL A 195 17.66 4.41 4.33
C VAL A 195 17.43 3.22 3.39
N VAL A 196 16.49 3.34 2.45
CA VAL A 196 16.24 2.30 1.44
C VAL A 196 17.39 2.18 0.45
N GLU A 197 18.02 3.29 0.07
CA GLU A 197 19.19 3.29 -0.80
C GLU A 197 20.41 2.63 -0.12
N ASP A 198 20.70 3.00 1.13
CA ASP A 198 21.76 2.39 1.93
C ASP A 198 21.48 0.88 2.14
N PHE A 199 20.21 0.50 2.35
CA PHE A 199 19.77 -0.89 2.44
C PHE A 199 19.99 -1.66 1.13
N ALA A 200 19.53 -1.11 0.01
CA ALA A 200 19.69 -1.70 -1.31
C ALA A 200 21.17 -1.88 -1.67
N GLY A 201 22.01 -0.89 -1.35
CA GLY A 201 23.45 -0.96 -1.53
C GLY A 201 24.08 -2.14 -0.77
N ARG A 202 23.65 -2.38 0.47
CA ARG A 202 24.11 -3.55 1.26
C ARG A 202 23.64 -4.87 0.68
N LEU A 203 22.39 -4.95 0.23
CA LEU A 203 21.87 -6.18 -0.39
C LEU A 203 22.60 -6.53 -1.69
N LEU A 204 23.13 -5.53 -2.40
CA LEU A 204 23.90 -5.72 -3.62
C LEU A 204 25.39 -5.98 -3.37
N ASP A 205 25.87 -5.82 -2.14
CA ASP A 205 27.22 -6.23 -1.74
C ASP A 205 27.21 -7.75 -1.48
N ASP A 206 28.06 -8.50 -2.21
CA ASP A 206 28.17 -9.99 -2.16
C ASP A 206 28.46 -10.55 -0.76
N ARG A 207 28.75 -9.68 0.22
CA ARG A 207 28.98 -10.02 1.63
C ARG A 207 27.70 -10.17 2.46
N MET A 208 26.53 -9.74 1.97
CA MET A 208 25.27 -9.76 2.70
C MET A 208 24.25 -10.69 2.02
N VAL A 209 24.03 -11.85 2.62
CA VAL A 209 23.21 -12.93 2.04
C VAL A 209 21.70 -12.70 2.24
N SER A 210 21.27 -11.86 3.19
CA SER A 210 19.84 -11.69 3.53
C SER A 210 19.40 -10.28 3.95
N GLY A 211 18.10 -9.98 3.79
CA GLY A 211 17.40 -8.79 4.30
C GLY A 211 17.60 -8.54 5.79
N ALA A 212 17.52 -9.59 6.60
CA ALA A 212 17.78 -9.56 8.04
C ALA A 212 19.17 -9.00 8.38
N ALA A 213 20.21 -9.49 7.70
CA ALA A 213 21.59 -9.07 7.94
C ALA A 213 21.79 -7.60 7.54
N ALA A 214 21.24 -7.18 6.41
CA ALA A 214 21.32 -5.80 5.95
C ALA A 214 20.56 -4.83 6.87
N THR A 215 19.43 -5.25 7.42
CA THR A 215 18.62 -4.46 8.36
C THR A 215 19.29 -4.33 9.72
N ALA A 216 19.84 -5.43 10.28
CA ALA A 216 20.63 -5.39 11.51
C ALA A 216 21.86 -4.48 11.37
N ALA A 217 22.57 -4.57 10.25
CA ALA A 217 23.73 -3.73 9.99
C ALA A 217 23.39 -2.23 9.88
N LEU A 218 22.22 -1.89 9.32
CA LEU A 218 21.74 -0.50 9.30
C LEU A 218 21.41 0.03 10.70
N HIS A 219 20.82 -0.82 11.53
CA HIS A 219 20.50 -0.45 12.90
C HIS A 219 21.78 -0.18 13.70
N GLU A 220 22.75 -1.09 13.66
CA GLU A 220 24.04 -0.91 14.31
C GLU A 220 24.75 0.38 13.87
N ASP A 221 24.75 0.69 12.57
CA ASP A 221 25.36 1.93 12.07
C ASP A 221 24.61 3.19 12.52
N THR A 222 23.29 3.11 12.65
CA THR A 222 22.46 4.20 13.17
C THR A 222 22.75 4.45 14.65
N GLU A 223 22.86 3.38 15.44
CA GLU A 223 23.24 3.45 16.86
C GLU A 223 24.67 3.99 17.05
N ARG A 224 25.64 3.49 16.28
CA ARG A 224 27.04 3.97 16.30
C ARG A 224 27.11 5.46 15.97
N ARG A 225 26.32 5.95 15.01
CA ARG A 225 26.22 7.37 14.63
C ARG A 225 25.53 8.22 15.71
N ALA A 226 24.55 7.67 16.42
CA ALA A 226 23.92 8.35 17.56
C ALA A 226 24.92 8.53 18.73
N ILE A 227 25.71 7.50 19.02
CA ILE A 227 26.74 7.53 20.08
C ILE A 227 27.86 8.51 19.75
N THR A 228 28.32 8.56 18.49
CA THR A 228 29.38 9.51 18.07
C THR A 228 28.92 10.96 17.99
N ARG A 229 27.62 11.24 17.79
CA ARG A 229 27.05 12.59 17.93
C ARG A 229 26.78 13.01 19.37
N GLY A 230 26.75 12.07 20.31
CA GLY A 230 26.57 12.32 21.75
C GLY A 230 27.85 12.75 22.49
N ALA A 231 29.01 12.80 21.83
CA ALA A 231 30.21 13.37 22.42
C ALA A 231 30.08 14.91 22.44
N PRO A 232 30.16 15.57 23.62
CA PRO A 232 30.06 17.01 23.71
C PRO A 232 31.21 17.63 22.94
N LYS A 233 30.89 18.21 21.77
CA LYS A 233 31.84 19.00 21.02
C LYS A 233 31.89 20.36 21.71
N ASP A 234 32.93 20.58 22.51
CA ASP A 234 33.30 21.91 22.99
C ASP A 234 33.26 22.87 21.79
N ARG A 235 32.25 23.75 21.79
CA ARG A 235 32.12 24.83 20.82
C ARG A 235 33.14 25.89 21.25
N PRO A 236 34.16 26.22 20.45
CA PRO A 236 34.96 27.40 20.73
C PRO A 236 34.05 28.64 20.60
N ALA A 237 34.15 29.51 21.60
CA ALA A 237 33.43 30.77 21.67
C ALA A 237 33.70 31.62 20.42
N VAL A 238 32.65 32.12 19.80
CA VAL A 238 32.72 33.12 18.74
C VAL A 238 33.04 34.46 19.41
N PRO A 239 34.06 35.22 18.99
CA PRO A 239 34.36 36.51 19.61
C PRO A 239 33.31 37.55 19.24
N SER A 240 32.61 38.08 20.25
CA SER A 240 31.81 39.29 20.16
C SER A 240 32.69 40.46 19.74
N LEU A 241 32.38 41.05 18.58
CA LEU A 241 32.85 42.38 18.22
C LEU A 241 31.85 43.41 18.73
N THR A 242 32.29 44.17 19.73
CA THR A 242 31.71 45.42 20.20
C THR A 242 32.20 46.59 19.35
N GLY A 243 31.29 47.54 19.10
CA GLY A 243 31.50 48.87 18.52
C GLY A 243 30.14 49.41 18.09
N ALA A 244 29.38 50.08 18.98
CA ALA A 244 29.36 51.54 19.17
C ALA A 244 28.79 52.26 17.93
N ASP A 245 27.80 53.15 17.96
CA ASP A 245 27.07 53.87 19.01
C ASP A 245 25.93 54.62 18.27
N GLU A 246 24.69 54.67 18.79
CA GLU A 246 23.84 55.89 18.90
C GLU A 246 22.38 55.56 19.30
N VAL A 247 22.15 55.68 20.62
CA VAL A 247 21.10 56.46 21.31
C VAL A 247 19.67 56.50 20.73
N ILE A 248 18.69 55.99 21.49
CA ILE A 248 17.61 56.78 22.13
C ILE A 248 17.08 56.02 23.37
N ASP A 249 17.17 56.71 24.51
CA ASP A 249 16.56 56.40 25.80
C ASP A 249 15.02 56.50 25.76
N ARG A 250 14.33 55.50 26.33
CA ARG A 250 13.34 55.71 27.42
C ARG A 250 12.86 54.40 28.05
N GLU A 251 13.49 54.07 29.18
CA GLU A 251 12.85 53.89 30.49
C GLU A 251 11.44 53.27 30.58
N SER A 252 11.35 51.98 30.94
CA SER A 252 10.54 51.54 32.10
C SER A 252 10.87 50.12 32.52
N ALA A 253 11.03 49.97 33.84
CA ALA A 253 11.58 48.84 34.57
C ALA A 253 10.60 47.67 34.78
N ALA A 254 11.14 46.44 34.62
CA ALA A 254 11.02 45.16 35.36
C ALA A 254 9.72 44.76 36.14
N PRO A 255 9.48 43.46 36.48
CA PRO A 255 10.30 42.26 36.26
C PRO A 255 9.55 41.08 35.61
N ALA A 256 10.32 40.15 35.03
CA ALA A 256 9.85 38.82 34.65
C ALA A 256 9.63 37.95 35.91
N PRO A 257 8.49 37.24 36.03
CA PRO A 257 8.38 36.12 36.96
C PRO A 257 8.92 34.83 36.31
N SER A 258 9.80 34.20 37.06
CA SER A 258 10.31 32.84 36.94
C SER A 258 9.24 31.83 36.51
N GLN A 259 9.52 31.03 35.49
CA GLN A 259 8.81 29.78 35.24
C GLN A 259 9.32 28.70 36.20
N PRO A 260 8.44 28.01 36.96
CA PRO A 260 8.68 26.66 37.40
C PRO A 260 8.20 25.69 36.31
N GLY A 261 9.01 24.70 35.98
CA GLY A 261 8.54 23.54 35.23
C GLY A 261 7.64 22.67 36.11
N ASP A 262 6.67 21.99 35.48
CA ASP A 262 6.41 20.58 35.77
C ASP A 262 5.57 19.91 34.67
N ALA A 263 5.91 18.64 34.43
CA ALA A 263 5.12 17.51 33.96
C ALA A 263 4.14 17.63 32.77
N GLY A 264 4.58 17.07 31.65
CA GLY A 264 4.08 15.77 31.19
C GLY A 264 2.59 15.61 30.90
N ALA A 265 2.18 15.94 29.67
CA ALA A 265 1.05 15.29 29.01
C ALA A 265 1.57 14.47 27.82
N VAL A 266 2.18 13.33 28.13
CA VAL A 266 2.38 12.26 27.15
C VAL A 266 0.99 11.72 26.83
N LEU A 267 0.47 12.00 25.64
CA LEU A 267 -0.60 11.21 25.06
C LEU A 267 -0.04 9.80 24.88
N ALA A 268 -0.32 8.93 25.86
CA ALA A 268 -0.13 7.50 25.73
C ALA A 268 -1.06 7.02 24.62
N VAL A 269 -0.54 6.97 23.39
CA VAL A 269 -1.08 6.11 22.34
C VAL A 269 -0.74 4.70 22.80
N GLY A 270 -1.64 4.10 23.58
CA GLY A 270 -1.53 2.70 23.95
C GLY A 270 -1.37 1.86 22.68
N GLU A 271 -0.46 0.90 22.73
CA GLU A 271 -0.39 -0.15 21.72
C GLU A 271 -1.82 -0.66 21.46
N PRO A 272 -2.27 -0.75 20.19
CA PRO A 272 -3.59 -1.28 19.93
C PRO A 272 -3.61 -2.71 20.46
N ASP A 273 -4.52 -2.95 21.40
CA ASP A 273 -4.79 -4.29 21.95
C ASP A 273 -4.87 -5.26 20.77
N GLU A 274 -4.10 -6.34 20.83
CA GLU A 274 -4.08 -7.39 19.80
C GLU A 274 -5.51 -7.89 19.55
N ALA A 275 -6.34 -7.93 20.61
CA ALA A 275 -7.76 -8.25 20.49
C ALA A 275 -8.55 -7.20 19.70
N ASP A 276 -8.19 -5.92 19.72
CA ASP A 276 -8.84 -4.87 18.93
C ASP A 276 -8.42 -4.90 17.46
N VAL A 277 -7.15 -5.17 17.18
CA VAL A 277 -6.65 -5.37 15.80
C VAL A 277 -7.35 -6.58 15.17
N LEU A 278 -7.44 -7.69 15.90
CA LEU A 278 -8.11 -8.90 15.44
C LEU A 278 -9.63 -8.72 15.32
N ARG A 279 -10.29 -8.02 16.27
CA ARG A 279 -11.72 -7.69 16.16
C ARG A 279 -12.02 -6.86 14.92
N ARG A 280 -11.15 -5.91 14.58
CA ARG A 280 -11.28 -5.08 13.38
C ARG A 280 -11.08 -5.90 12.12
N TYR A 281 -10.06 -6.77 12.09
CA TYR A 281 -9.81 -7.69 10.99
C TYR A 281 -11.00 -8.64 10.73
N VAL A 282 -11.61 -9.19 11.79
CA VAL A 282 -12.80 -10.04 11.70
C VAL A 282 -14.02 -9.25 11.21
N ALA A 283 -14.20 -8.00 11.64
CA ALA A 283 -15.28 -7.14 11.16
C ALA A 283 -15.13 -6.79 9.67
N ASP A 284 -13.91 -6.52 9.22
CA ASP A 284 -13.61 -6.22 7.81
C ASP A 284 -13.78 -7.47 6.94
N SER A 285 -13.36 -8.63 7.43
CA SER A 285 -13.54 -9.93 6.77
C SER A 285 -15.03 -10.31 6.64
N ARG A 286 -15.85 -9.99 7.66
CA ARG A 286 -17.31 -10.17 7.61
C ARG A 286 -17.97 -9.24 6.60
N ARG A 287 -17.54 -7.99 6.51
CA ARG A 287 -18.01 -7.05 5.48
C ARG A 287 -17.65 -7.57 4.09
N ALA A 288 -16.42 -8.03 3.89
CA ALA A 288 -16.00 -8.63 2.62
C ALA A 288 -16.85 -9.86 2.25
N ALA A 289 -17.14 -10.76 3.21
CA ALA A 289 -18.01 -11.92 3.00
C ALA A 289 -19.43 -11.52 2.59
N ALA A 290 -20.01 -10.52 3.27
CA ALA A 290 -21.33 -10.00 2.95
C ALA A 290 -21.40 -9.37 1.54
N HIS A 291 -20.34 -8.67 1.13
CA HIS A 291 -20.22 -8.13 -0.23
C HIS A 291 -20.07 -9.22 -1.31
N MET A 292 -19.50 -10.36 -0.95
CA MET A 292 -19.33 -11.52 -1.86
C MET A 292 -20.52 -12.49 -1.82
N GLY A 293 -21.48 -12.30 -0.92
CA GLY A 293 -22.65 -13.18 -0.78
C GLY A 293 -22.33 -14.58 -0.24
N ILE A 294 -21.16 -14.76 0.40
CA ILE A 294 -20.71 -16.05 0.92
C ILE A 294 -20.85 -16.14 2.44
N GLY A 295 -21.09 -17.35 2.94
CA GLY A 295 -21.19 -17.61 4.38
C GLY A 295 -19.84 -17.52 5.11
N LEU A 296 -19.87 -17.35 6.43
CA LEU A 296 -18.65 -17.33 7.26
C LEU A 296 -17.84 -18.63 7.18
N GLU A 297 -18.50 -19.76 6.96
CA GLU A 297 -17.85 -21.07 6.76
C GLU A 297 -17.09 -21.14 5.43
N GLU A 298 -17.66 -20.60 4.35
CA GLU A 298 -17.00 -20.47 3.04
C GLU A 298 -15.81 -19.50 3.09
N LEU A 299 -15.95 -18.40 3.83
CA LEU A 299 -14.85 -17.47 4.07
C LEU A 299 -13.70 -18.13 4.85
N GLY A 300 -14.03 -18.96 5.84
CA GLY A 300 -13.06 -19.76 6.60
C GLY A 300 -12.32 -20.77 5.72
N ALA A 301 -12.99 -21.39 4.75
CA ALA A 301 -12.36 -22.31 3.80
C ALA A 301 -11.42 -21.60 2.80
N LEU A 302 -11.70 -20.33 2.47
CA LEU A 302 -10.86 -19.50 1.58
C LEU A 302 -9.62 -18.94 2.28
N LEU A 303 -9.69 -18.70 3.59
CA LEU A 303 -8.58 -18.25 4.40
C LEU A 303 -7.79 -19.49 4.87
N GLN A 304 -6.73 -19.86 4.12
CA GLN A 304 -5.83 -20.98 4.45
C GLN A 304 -4.94 -20.74 5.69
N ASP A 305 -5.25 -19.72 6.49
CA ASP A 305 -4.52 -19.39 7.70
C ASP A 305 -5.14 -20.14 8.90
N ALA A 306 -4.35 -21.04 9.50
CA ALA A 306 -4.77 -21.90 10.60
C ALA A 306 -5.20 -21.10 11.84
N GLU A 307 -4.61 -19.92 12.08
CA GLU A 307 -4.97 -19.08 13.21
C GLU A 307 -6.34 -18.41 13.01
N VAL A 308 -6.64 -18.02 11.77
CA VAL A 308 -7.93 -17.42 11.41
C VAL A 308 -9.06 -18.46 11.46
N GLN A 309 -8.80 -19.70 11.02
CA GLN A 309 -9.78 -20.79 11.12
C GLN A 309 -10.10 -21.15 12.57
N MET A 310 -9.09 -21.26 13.43
CA MET A 310 -9.28 -21.55 14.85
C MET A 310 -10.09 -20.46 15.56
N LEU A 311 -9.90 -19.19 15.19
CA LEU A 311 -10.64 -18.08 15.77
C LEU A 311 -12.10 -18.02 15.29
N LEU A 312 -12.36 -18.30 14.02
CA LEU A 312 -13.72 -18.41 13.47
C LEU A 312 -14.53 -19.54 14.13
N ILE A 313 -13.88 -20.67 14.39
CA ILE A 313 -14.48 -21.80 15.12
C ILE A 313 -14.82 -21.38 16.57
N ARG A 314 -13.89 -20.71 17.27
CA ARG A 314 -14.13 -20.24 18.65
C ARG A 314 -15.27 -19.21 18.73
N LEU A 315 -15.34 -18.26 17.79
CA LEU A 315 -16.42 -17.26 17.72
C LEU A 315 -17.80 -17.87 17.38
N HIS A 316 -17.82 -18.98 16.65
CA HIS A 316 -19.06 -19.72 16.38
C HIS A 316 -19.53 -20.49 17.62
N GLN A 317 -18.60 -21.06 18.38
CA GLN A 317 -18.88 -21.74 19.65
C GLN A 317 -19.37 -20.78 20.75
N GLU A 318 -18.90 -19.54 20.78
CA GLU A 318 -19.39 -18.50 21.71
C GLU A 318 -20.80 -17.99 21.39
N ARG A 319 -21.35 -18.33 20.21
CA ARG A 319 -22.69 -17.94 19.76
C ARG A 319 -23.72 -19.06 19.81
N SER A 320 -23.31 -20.29 20.09
CA SER A 320 -24.17 -21.49 20.20
C SER A 320 -24.36 -21.86 21.67
#